data_AF-A0A7J7KGY3-F1
#
_entry.id   AF-A0A7J7KGY3-F1
#
_cell.length_a   1.000
_cell.length_b   1.000
_cell.length_c   1.000
_cell.angle_alpha   90.00
_cell.angle_beta   90.00
_cell.angle_gamma   90.00
#
_symmetry.space_group_name_H-M   'P 1'
#
loop_
_entity.id
_entity.type
_entity.pdbx_description
1 polymer ?
#
loop_
_entity_poly.entity_id
_entity_poly.type
_entity_poly.pdbx_seq_one_letter_code
_entity_poly.pdbx_strand_id
1 'polypeptide(L)'
;MHVILPSGCANNGPLGMISGDIEDWQISASSSYPAAWDAGCHTRNARPYIANGKGWCARLKSQSEWLQIDLGVVTTVTGIITQGRGDGLEWVSAYLVSYSPDGAMWSYVTDNSDIARVFEGNSDSYSIQHNYLPLPIQARYVKIQIHTWNRHPSMRVELIGCQESKQYLGQPPYGTLTASSAHHYKKGSSCQPHDGHILSNKAWCASKNNVEQWLQLDVGPPSLVTAIVTKGRGDTGRRQWVTRYRVAYSNDSQVWTFYREPASTGIQYGVHGVSNDTNPHASLLNRVAADGVLEFGGNVDKYLARTNYLAKPFIARYVRIYPVSWSRDIAMRVGVLGRPHQGECLPGFTRPNVASPCVENLAFKKETWLNKERHRKRALDGHEVDVILSQKLAEKAVDGVTVNDINSCAILDNYYDDEPQLTIDLGSRRDVSGVTIVTWQGQQDESNQYNQDYALHLDGLSVYISSSKTGEELCGRISNSKNELILQREQKLTCDRRINGRYIRVQPEGRTRLGSSSNWYSAVICEVMAFT
;
A
#
# COMPACT_ATOMS: atom_id res chain seq x y z
N MET A 1 34.94 5.97 -3.67
CA MET A 1 33.83 5.24 -4.33
C MET A 1 32.57 5.54 -3.52
N HIS A 2 31.70 6.41 -4.02
CA HIS A 2 30.39 6.61 -3.41
C HIS A 2 29.55 5.37 -3.72
N VAL A 3 29.35 4.52 -2.71
CA VAL A 3 28.31 3.50 -2.77
C VAL A 3 26.99 4.26 -2.80
N ILE A 4 26.37 4.33 -3.97
CA ILE A 4 24.98 4.74 -4.10
C ILE A 4 24.20 3.61 -3.43
N LEU A 5 23.84 3.80 -2.15
CA LEU A 5 22.85 2.94 -1.51
C LEU A 5 21.61 2.97 -2.42
N PRO A 6 21.02 1.82 -2.79
CA PRO A 6 19.71 1.85 -3.41
C PRO A 6 18.79 2.63 -2.46
N SER A 7 17.94 3.46 -3.04
CA SER A 7 16.95 4.30 -2.38
C SER A 7 15.93 3.47 -1.59
N GLY A 8 16.36 2.73 -0.56
CA GLY A 8 15.54 1.70 0.10
C GLY A 8 15.40 1.91 1.60
N CYS A 9 15.86 3.05 2.14
CA CYS A 9 15.78 3.34 3.56
C CYS A 9 15.95 4.83 3.89
N ALA A 10 14.97 5.66 3.51
CA ALA A 10 15.01 7.10 3.82
C ALA A 10 15.06 7.40 5.34
N ASN A 11 14.52 6.51 6.17
CA ASN A 11 14.45 6.63 7.62
C ASN A 11 15.15 5.44 8.30
N ASN A 12 16.49 5.38 8.21
CA ASN A 12 17.27 4.33 8.88
C ASN A 12 17.36 4.62 10.40
N GLY A 13 16.87 3.71 11.23
CA GLY A 13 16.83 3.90 12.69
C GLY A 13 16.42 2.64 13.47
N PRO A 14 16.20 2.75 14.79
CA PRO A 14 15.75 1.64 15.64
C PRO A 14 14.42 1.05 15.15
N LEU A 15 14.32 -0.28 15.07
CA LEU A 15 13.15 -1.00 14.54
C LEU A 15 12.08 -1.30 15.59
N GLY A 16 12.38 -1.12 16.88
CA GLY A 16 11.35 -0.99 17.90
C GLY A 16 11.55 -1.82 19.16
N MET A 17 12.74 -2.38 19.40
CA MET A 17 13.04 -3.04 20.68
C MET A 17 13.05 -2.03 21.83
N ILE A 18 13.62 -0.84 21.62
CA ILE A 18 13.71 0.26 22.58
C ILE A 18 12.38 0.99 22.71
N SER A 19 11.71 1.30 21.59
CA SER A 19 10.43 2.04 21.60
C SER A 19 9.26 1.21 22.13
N GLY A 20 9.36 -0.12 22.03
CA GLY A 20 8.27 -1.04 22.34
C GLY A 20 7.35 -1.34 21.14
N ASP A 21 7.64 -0.82 19.95
CA ASP A 21 6.88 -1.13 18.72
C ASP A 21 7.05 -2.60 18.28
N ILE A 22 8.12 -3.26 18.73
CA ILE A 22 8.23 -4.72 18.72
C ILE A 22 7.67 -5.22 20.05
N GLU A 23 6.54 -5.92 19.98
CA GLU A 23 5.84 -6.43 21.15
C GLU A 23 6.50 -7.69 21.73
N ASP A 24 6.24 -8.01 22.99
CA ASP A 24 6.89 -9.13 23.69
C ASP A 24 6.71 -10.49 23.00
N TRP A 25 5.56 -10.72 22.34
CA TRP A 25 5.28 -11.96 21.63
C TRP A 25 6.11 -12.12 20.34
N GLN A 26 6.68 -11.03 19.83
CA GLN A 26 7.56 -11.04 18.65
C GLN A 26 9.00 -11.45 19.00
N ILE A 27 9.31 -11.60 20.29
CA ILE A 27 10.64 -11.96 20.78
C ILE A 27 10.60 -13.40 21.28
N SER A 28 11.44 -14.25 20.70
CA SER A 28 11.59 -15.66 21.11
C SER A 28 13.06 -16.03 21.25
N ALA A 29 13.36 -17.11 21.95
CA ALA A 29 14.72 -17.60 22.12
C ALA A 29 14.73 -19.12 22.12
N SER A 30 15.90 -19.72 21.89
CA SER A 30 16.15 -21.15 22.09
C SER A 30 15.80 -21.60 23.51
N SER A 31 16.20 -20.79 24.50
CA SER A 31 15.94 -21.03 25.91
C SER A 31 16.09 -19.73 26.71
N SER A 32 15.59 -19.73 27.95
CA SER A 32 15.78 -18.62 28.88
C SER A 32 15.92 -19.17 30.30
N TYR A 33 16.60 -18.43 31.17
CA TYR A 33 16.55 -18.70 32.61
C TYR A 33 15.09 -18.74 33.10
N PRO A 34 14.74 -19.72 33.95
CA PRO A 34 13.48 -19.70 34.67
C PRO A 34 13.40 -18.45 35.56
N ALA A 35 12.24 -17.81 35.61
CA ALA A 35 12.01 -16.63 36.45
C ALA A 35 12.27 -16.89 37.95
N ALA A 36 12.20 -18.15 38.40
CA ALA A 36 12.52 -18.57 39.76
C ALA A 36 14.02 -18.52 40.10
N TRP A 37 14.90 -18.55 39.08
CA TRP A 37 16.35 -18.43 39.27
C TRP A 37 16.79 -16.98 39.26
N ASP A 38 16.25 -16.22 38.31
CA ASP A 38 16.51 -14.78 38.18
C ASP A 38 15.32 -14.11 37.49
N ALA A 39 14.61 -13.23 38.21
CA ALA A 39 13.47 -12.49 37.67
C ALA A 39 13.87 -11.42 36.65
N GLY A 40 15.15 -11.03 36.62
CA GLY A 40 15.71 -10.11 35.63
C GLY A 40 15.94 -10.77 34.27
N CYS A 41 16.09 -12.09 34.23
CA CYS A 41 16.33 -12.84 33.01
C CYS A 41 15.01 -13.30 32.34
N HIS A 42 14.67 -12.65 31.23
CA HIS A 42 13.50 -13.02 30.42
C HIS A 42 13.68 -12.55 28.97
N THR A 43 13.17 -13.31 28.00
CA THR A 43 13.18 -12.93 26.57
C THR A 43 12.66 -11.52 26.30
N ARG A 44 11.52 -11.11 26.86
CA ARG A 44 10.96 -9.74 26.75
C ARG A 44 11.89 -8.63 27.27
N ASN A 45 12.84 -8.96 28.15
CA ASN A 45 13.81 -8.03 28.69
C ASN A 45 15.04 -7.89 27.78
N ALA A 46 15.08 -8.50 26.60
CA ALA A 46 16.18 -8.36 25.63
C ALA A 46 16.23 -6.97 24.96
N ARG A 47 15.90 -5.89 25.67
CA ARG A 47 15.74 -4.53 25.14
C ARG A 47 16.81 -3.62 25.74
N PRO A 48 17.59 -2.87 24.94
CA PRO A 48 18.60 -1.94 25.45
C PRO A 48 17.99 -0.85 26.33
N TYR A 49 18.80 -0.24 27.19
CA TYR A 49 18.43 0.88 28.07
C TYR A 49 17.31 0.61 29.09
N ILE A 50 16.82 -0.62 29.22
CA ILE A 50 15.99 -1.00 30.36
C ILE A 50 16.83 -1.03 31.66
N ALA A 51 16.15 -1.11 32.79
CA ALA A 51 16.78 -1.21 34.10
C ALA A 51 17.88 -2.28 34.14
N ASN A 52 19.03 -1.90 34.70
CA ASN A 52 20.18 -2.75 34.91
C ASN A 52 19.83 -4.05 35.67
N GLY A 53 20.56 -5.13 35.37
CA GLY A 53 20.27 -6.46 35.90
C GLY A 53 19.15 -7.19 35.16
N LYS A 54 18.65 -6.63 34.04
CA LYS A 54 17.62 -7.26 33.20
C LYS A 54 18.13 -7.47 31.78
N GLY A 55 17.78 -8.60 31.20
CA GLY A 55 18.18 -9.00 29.85
C GLY A 55 17.55 -10.32 29.46
N TRP A 56 17.77 -10.77 28.23
CA TRP A 56 17.64 -12.20 27.96
C TRP A 56 18.91 -12.89 28.44
N CYS A 57 18.74 -13.97 29.18
CA CYS A 57 19.83 -14.84 29.64
C CYS A 57 19.49 -16.25 29.20
N ALA A 58 20.36 -16.88 28.41
CA ALA A 58 20.14 -18.24 27.92
C ALA A 58 20.08 -19.24 29.07
N ARG A 59 19.32 -20.33 28.95
CA ARG A 59 19.31 -21.41 29.97
C ARG A 59 20.66 -22.11 30.06
N LEU A 60 21.27 -22.40 28.90
CA LEU A 60 22.52 -23.14 28.82
C LEU A 60 23.66 -22.20 28.40
N LYS A 61 24.88 -22.53 28.83
CA LYS A 61 26.11 -21.90 28.36
C LYS A 61 26.58 -22.60 27.08
N SER A 62 25.86 -22.37 25.98
CA SER A 62 26.09 -23.07 24.71
C SER A 62 26.05 -22.12 23.51
N GLN A 63 26.81 -22.44 22.48
CA GLN A 63 26.75 -21.76 21.16
C GLN A 63 25.49 -22.10 20.37
N SER A 64 24.72 -23.10 20.79
CA SER A 64 23.42 -23.44 20.20
C SER A 64 22.31 -22.46 20.60
N GLU A 65 22.59 -21.53 21.51
CA GLU A 65 21.61 -20.56 22.01
C GLU A 65 21.41 -19.42 21.00
N TRP A 66 20.17 -18.97 20.87
CA TRP A 66 19.80 -17.89 19.97
C TRP A 66 18.64 -17.06 20.50
N LEU A 67 18.61 -15.80 20.10
CA LEU A 67 17.48 -14.87 20.26
C LEU A 67 16.92 -14.54 18.88
N GLN A 68 15.61 -14.67 18.70
CA GLN A 68 14.91 -14.35 17.46
C GLN A 68 13.94 -13.19 17.67
N ILE A 69 13.94 -12.27 16.71
CA ILE A 69 13.04 -11.12 16.64
C ILE A 69 12.21 -11.24 15.35
N ASP A 70 10.88 -11.26 15.47
CA ASP A 70 9.93 -11.14 14.35
C ASP A 70 9.60 -9.66 14.14
N LEU A 71 10.01 -9.08 13.02
CA LEU A 71 9.73 -7.68 12.64
C LEU A 71 8.29 -7.47 12.16
N GLY A 72 7.52 -8.56 12.01
CA GLY A 72 6.12 -8.59 11.58
C GLY A 72 5.96 -8.53 10.06
N VAL A 73 6.72 -7.67 9.40
CA VAL A 73 6.78 -7.55 7.94
C VAL A 73 8.22 -7.65 7.46
N VAL A 74 8.41 -8.07 6.19
CA VAL A 74 9.73 -8.02 5.56
C VAL A 74 10.25 -6.59 5.57
N THR A 75 11.43 -6.42 6.13
CA THR A 75 12.03 -5.16 6.54
C THR A 75 13.48 -5.12 6.09
N THR A 76 13.96 -3.94 5.68
CA THR A 76 15.38 -3.71 5.42
C THR A 76 16.10 -3.54 6.75
N VAL A 77 17.03 -4.44 7.09
CA VAL A 77 17.87 -4.35 8.28
C VAL A 77 19.29 -3.97 7.86
N THR A 78 19.87 -2.98 8.52
CA THR A 78 21.18 -2.38 8.20
C THR A 78 22.19 -2.50 9.34
N GLY A 79 21.74 -2.82 10.56
CA GLY A 79 22.63 -2.98 11.70
C GLY A 79 21.96 -3.56 12.93
N ILE A 80 22.77 -3.82 13.94
CA ILE A 80 22.39 -4.40 15.23
C ILE A 80 23.11 -3.64 16.33
N ILE A 81 22.39 -3.35 17.41
CA ILE A 81 22.90 -2.76 18.64
C ILE A 81 22.81 -3.82 19.73
N THR A 82 23.89 -4.04 20.47
CA THR A 82 23.89 -4.97 21.60
C THR A 82 24.34 -4.30 22.89
N GLN A 83 23.80 -4.76 24.01
CA GLN A 83 24.17 -4.38 25.37
C GLN A 83 24.27 -5.63 26.25
N GLY A 84 25.19 -5.67 27.19
CA GLY A 84 25.20 -6.71 28.24
C GLY A 84 24.06 -6.58 29.24
N ARG A 85 24.03 -7.35 30.33
CA ARG A 85 22.91 -7.37 31.31
C ARG A 85 22.79 -6.10 32.17
N GLY A 86 23.82 -5.27 32.22
CA GLY A 86 23.90 -4.05 33.04
C GLY A 86 24.21 -4.34 34.51
N ASP A 87 24.81 -5.48 34.82
CA ASP A 87 25.12 -5.97 36.17
C ASP A 87 26.63 -6.02 36.49
N GLY A 88 27.46 -5.69 35.50
CA GLY A 88 28.92 -5.79 35.57
C GLY A 88 29.51 -7.18 35.34
N LEU A 89 28.69 -8.22 35.10
CA LEU A 89 29.15 -9.61 35.08
C LEU A 89 28.90 -10.35 33.76
N GLU A 90 27.77 -10.13 33.09
CA GLU A 90 27.34 -11.01 32.00
C GLU A 90 27.04 -10.25 30.71
N TRP A 91 27.63 -10.72 29.61
CA TRP A 91 27.39 -10.21 28.27
C TRP A 91 27.82 -11.21 27.20
N VAL A 92 27.27 -11.08 25.99
CA VAL A 92 27.70 -11.79 24.79
C VAL A 92 28.84 -10.99 24.13
N SER A 93 29.98 -11.65 23.88
CA SER A 93 31.20 -11.03 23.32
C SER A 93 31.37 -11.27 21.83
N ALA A 94 30.72 -12.28 21.25
CA ALA A 94 30.62 -12.46 19.81
C ALA A 94 29.36 -13.24 19.43
N TYR A 95 28.83 -12.97 18.24
CA TYR A 95 27.62 -13.63 17.72
C TYR A 95 27.61 -13.70 16.19
N LEU A 96 26.79 -14.61 15.67
CA LEU A 96 26.43 -14.64 14.24
C LEU A 96 24.99 -14.16 14.05
N VAL A 97 24.69 -13.71 12.84
CA VAL A 97 23.34 -13.26 12.47
C VAL A 97 22.83 -14.13 11.34
N SER A 98 21.68 -14.75 11.56
CA SER A 98 20.91 -15.41 10.51
C SER A 98 19.56 -14.71 10.35
N TYR A 99 19.03 -14.72 9.13
CA TYR A 99 17.81 -13.99 8.80
C TYR A 99 16.94 -14.77 7.82
N SER A 100 15.65 -14.47 7.82
CA SER A 100 14.68 -15.11 6.96
C SER A 100 13.50 -14.17 6.64
N PRO A 101 13.06 -14.09 5.37
CA PRO A 101 11.84 -13.38 5.01
C PRO A 101 10.55 -14.18 5.33
N ASP A 102 10.64 -15.51 5.39
CA ASP A 102 9.47 -16.42 5.49
C ASP A 102 9.45 -17.29 6.75
N GLY A 103 10.55 -17.34 7.51
CA GLY A 103 10.73 -18.16 8.71
C GLY A 103 11.10 -19.62 8.42
N ALA A 104 11.10 -20.05 7.15
CA ALA A 104 11.39 -21.40 6.73
C ALA A 104 12.84 -21.56 6.25
N MET A 105 13.27 -20.68 5.33
CA MET A 105 14.63 -20.68 4.80
C MET A 105 15.45 -19.59 5.48
N TRP A 106 16.59 -19.98 6.05
CA TRP A 106 17.46 -19.09 6.81
C TRP A 106 18.81 -18.94 6.11
N SER A 107 19.27 -17.69 6.00
CA SER A 107 20.57 -17.33 5.46
C SER A 107 21.41 -16.64 6.53
N TYR A 108 22.72 -16.79 6.45
CA TYR A 108 23.65 -16.05 7.31
C TYR A 108 24.00 -14.70 6.70
N VAL A 109 24.25 -13.69 7.53
CA VAL A 109 24.94 -12.49 7.08
C VAL A 109 26.39 -12.86 6.80
N THR A 110 26.83 -12.61 5.57
CA THR A 110 28.18 -12.90 5.12
C THR A 110 29.05 -11.66 5.12
N ASP A 111 30.37 -11.86 5.11
CA ASP A 111 31.34 -10.83 4.79
C ASP A 111 31.49 -10.66 3.27
N ASN A 112 32.44 -9.83 2.84
CA ASN A 112 32.70 -9.59 1.42
C ASN A 112 33.25 -10.82 0.67
N SER A 113 33.52 -11.93 1.37
CA SER A 113 34.03 -13.19 0.83
C SER A 113 32.98 -14.31 0.88
N ASP A 114 31.70 -13.96 1.11
CA ASP A 114 30.57 -14.90 1.24
C ASP A 114 30.69 -15.91 2.40
N ILE A 115 31.51 -15.61 3.41
CA ILE A 115 31.66 -16.43 4.62
C ILE A 115 30.78 -15.84 5.73
N ALA A 116 30.12 -16.69 6.52
CA ALA A 116 29.30 -16.25 7.65
C ALA A 116 30.11 -15.35 8.59
N ARG A 117 29.66 -14.11 8.75
CA ARG A 117 30.37 -13.08 9.51
C ARG A 117 30.14 -13.26 11.01
N VAL A 118 31.23 -13.36 11.76
CA VAL A 118 31.22 -13.26 13.22
C VAL A 118 31.28 -11.77 13.59
N PHE A 119 30.29 -11.30 14.34
CA PHE A 119 30.23 -9.93 14.84
C PHE A 119 30.83 -9.85 16.24
N GLU A 120 31.63 -8.83 16.48
CA GLU A 120 32.14 -8.50 17.81
C GLU A 120 30.99 -7.90 18.65
N GLY A 121 30.69 -8.55 19.77
CA GLY A 121 29.67 -8.15 20.72
C GLY A 121 30.19 -7.14 21.74
N ASN A 122 29.69 -7.25 22.97
CA ASN A 122 30.05 -6.33 24.04
C ASN A 122 31.40 -6.71 24.68
N SER A 123 32.12 -5.70 25.18
CA SER A 123 33.32 -5.86 26.00
C SER A 123 33.04 -5.74 27.50
N ASP A 124 31.86 -5.23 27.87
CA ASP A 124 31.38 -5.10 29.24
C ASP A 124 29.85 -5.22 29.33
N SER A 125 29.30 -5.19 30.55
CA SER A 125 27.86 -5.40 30.79
C SER A 125 26.98 -4.14 30.53
N TYR A 126 27.57 -2.94 30.46
CA TYR A 126 26.86 -1.67 30.43
C TYR A 126 26.89 -0.95 29.09
N SER A 127 28.03 -0.98 28.40
CA SER A 127 28.25 -0.24 27.17
C SER A 127 27.43 -0.80 26.01
N ILE A 128 27.11 0.09 25.08
CA ILE A 128 26.37 -0.24 23.86
C ILE A 128 27.39 -0.48 22.75
N GLN A 129 27.21 -1.59 22.02
CA GLN A 129 27.99 -1.91 20.84
C GLN A 129 27.13 -1.78 19.59
N HIS A 130 27.59 -1.02 18.60
CA HIS A 130 26.95 -0.89 17.29
C HIS A 130 27.68 -1.74 16.25
N ASN A 131 26.93 -2.57 15.53
CA ASN A 131 27.43 -3.37 14.43
C ASN A 131 26.59 -3.14 13.18
N TYR A 132 27.14 -2.48 12.17
CA TYR A 132 26.49 -2.33 10.88
C TYR A 132 26.75 -3.56 10.00
N LEU A 133 25.73 -3.96 9.24
CA LEU A 133 25.86 -5.06 8.30
C LEU A 133 26.64 -4.60 7.06
N PRO A 134 27.48 -5.46 6.46
CA PRO A 134 28.22 -5.11 5.24
C PRO A 134 27.31 -4.70 4.09
N LEU A 135 26.17 -5.40 3.98
CA LEU A 135 25.10 -5.14 3.04
C LEU A 135 23.76 -5.16 3.79
N PRO A 136 22.81 -4.28 3.44
CA PRO A 136 21.45 -4.36 3.95
C PRO A 136 20.79 -5.69 3.59
N ILE A 137 20.07 -6.28 4.54
CA ILE A 137 19.33 -7.54 4.33
C ILE A 137 17.81 -7.31 4.33
N GLN A 138 17.08 -8.13 3.59
CA GLN A 138 15.62 -8.18 3.63
C GLN A 138 15.18 -9.32 4.55
N ALA A 139 14.61 -9.00 5.70
CA ALA A 139 14.26 -9.98 6.72
C ALA A 139 12.93 -9.64 7.38
N ARG A 140 12.12 -10.68 7.67
CA ARG A 140 11.05 -10.59 8.67
C ARG A 140 11.55 -11.11 10.01
N TYR A 141 12.28 -12.22 9.98
CA TYR A 141 12.85 -12.84 11.17
C TYR A 141 14.36 -12.64 11.20
N VAL A 142 14.88 -12.20 12.33
CA VAL A 142 16.32 -12.06 12.57
C VAL A 142 16.68 -12.89 13.80
N LYS A 143 17.67 -13.77 13.67
CA LYS A 143 18.22 -14.62 14.73
C LYS A 143 19.65 -14.21 15.04
N ILE A 144 19.91 -13.97 16.31
CA ILE A 144 21.22 -13.69 16.86
C ILE A 144 21.69 -14.96 17.55
N GLN A 145 22.69 -15.61 16.97
CA GLN A 145 23.24 -16.89 17.42
C GLN A 145 24.49 -16.64 18.24
N ILE A 146 24.52 -17.18 19.45
CA ILE A 146 25.63 -16.95 20.39
C ILE A 146 26.90 -17.65 19.91
N HIS A 147 28.03 -16.93 19.94
CA HIS A 147 29.33 -17.51 19.63
C HIS A 147 30.26 -17.55 20.85
N THR A 148 30.48 -16.41 21.51
CA THR A 148 31.26 -16.33 22.76
C THR A 148 30.59 -15.36 23.74
N TRP A 149 30.86 -15.54 25.04
CA TRP A 149 30.27 -14.74 26.11
C TRP A 149 31.22 -14.62 27.31
N ASN A 150 31.00 -13.60 28.13
CA ASN A 150 31.64 -13.47 29.44
C ASN A 150 30.70 -13.98 30.54
N ARG A 151 31.20 -14.93 31.35
CA ARG A 151 30.50 -15.65 32.43
C ARG A 151 29.25 -16.43 32.02
N HIS A 152 28.26 -15.80 31.37
CA HIS A 152 27.01 -16.39 30.92
C HIS A 152 26.46 -15.68 29.67
N PRO A 153 25.80 -16.38 28.72
CA PRO A 153 25.18 -15.73 27.56
C PRO A 153 23.97 -14.88 27.99
N SER A 154 24.20 -13.59 28.12
CA SER A 154 23.18 -12.61 28.48
C SER A 154 23.28 -11.40 27.56
N MET A 155 22.18 -10.92 27.00
CA MET A 155 22.19 -9.74 26.12
C MET A 155 20.86 -9.00 26.04
N ARG A 156 20.97 -7.73 25.63
CA ARG A 156 19.89 -6.85 25.18
C ARG A 156 20.21 -6.40 23.75
N VAL A 157 19.19 -6.24 22.91
CA VAL A 157 19.36 -6.04 21.47
C VAL A 157 18.37 -5.02 20.90
N GLU A 158 18.85 -4.17 20.00
CA GLU A 158 18.02 -3.39 19.07
C GLU A 158 18.47 -3.66 17.63
N LEU A 159 17.52 -3.67 16.69
CA LEU A 159 17.81 -3.79 15.27
C LEU A 159 17.71 -2.41 14.62
N ILE A 160 18.59 -2.11 13.66
CA ILE A 160 18.60 -0.86 12.91
C ILE A 160 18.15 -1.15 11.47
N GLY A 161 17.27 -0.31 10.93
CA GLY A 161 16.77 -0.45 9.58
C GLY A 161 15.61 0.50 9.27
N CYS A 162 14.74 0.10 8.35
CA CYS A 162 13.49 0.81 8.04
C CYS A 162 12.38 -0.16 7.62
N GLN A 163 11.17 0.10 8.13
CA GLN A 163 9.97 -0.69 7.84
C GLN A 163 9.02 0.04 6.90
N GLU A 164 9.37 0.21 5.63
CA GLU A 164 8.51 0.91 4.67
C GLU A 164 7.12 0.26 4.54
N SER A 165 7.05 -1.08 4.68
CA SER A 165 5.81 -1.86 4.57
C SER A 165 4.96 -1.92 5.84
N LYS A 166 5.27 -1.12 6.87
CA LYS A 166 4.56 -1.06 8.17
C LYS A 166 3.94 0.32 8.43
N GLN A 167 3.54 1.03 7.37
CA GLN A 167 2.90 2.35 7.49
C GLN A 167 1.39 2.20 7.55
N TYR A 168 0.71 3.04 8.36
CA TYR A 168 -0.74 3.10 8.36
C TYR A 168 -1.27 3.68 7.04
N LEU A 169 -2.06 2.90 6.33
CA LEU A 169 -2.72 3.28 5.09
C LEU A 169 -4.11 3.87 5.37
N GLY A 170 -4.60 4.74 4.47
CA GLY A 170 -5.95 5.30 4.57
C GLY A 170 -6.19 6.14 5.82
N GLN A 171 -5.18 6.86 6.31
CA GLN A 171 -5.38 7.79 7.44
C GLN A 171 -6.23 9.00 6.99
N PRO A 172 -7.13 9.52 7.84
CA PRO A 172 -7.83 10.78 7.56
C PRO A 172 -6.84 11.93 7.29
N PRO A 173 -7.11 12.83 6.33
CA PRO A 173 -8.35 12.95 5.55
C PRO A 173 -8.40 12.07 4.29
N TYR A 174 -7.33 11.33 3.96
CA TYR A 174 -7.17 10.65 2.69
C TYR A 174 -7.97 9.36 2.60
N GLY A 175 -8.02 8.58 3.69
CA GLY A 175 -8.87 7.39 3.75
C GLY A 175 -10.26 7.70 4.29
N THR A 176 -11.24 6.98 3.76
CA THR A 176 -12.62 7.06 4.22
C THR A 176 -13.07 5.73 4.79
N LEU A 177 -13.87 5.79 5.84
CA LEU A 177 -14.48 4.62 6.47
C LEU A 177 -15.98 4.64 6.20
N THR A 178 -16.50 3.54 5.66
CA THR A 178 -17.93 3.29 5.49
C THR A 178 -18.29 1.97 6.16
N ALA A 179 -19.57 1.75 6.46
CA ALA A 179 -19.99 0.53 7.14
C ALA A 179 -21.36 0.06 6.67
N SER A 180 -21.66 -1.21 6.94
CA SER A 180 -22.97 -1.82 6.71
C SER A 180 -24.10 -1.11 7.45
N SER A 181 -23.85 -0.70 8.69
CA SER A 181 -24.78 0.04 9.53
C SER A 181 -24.01 0.83 10.58
N ALA A 182 -24.61 1.88 11.12
CA ALA A 182 -24.06 2.61 12.25
C ALA A 182 -25.19 3.03 13.19
N HIS A 183 -24.90 3.12 14.48
CA HIS A 183 -25.86 3.70 15.42
C HIS A 183 -26.25 5.12 15.01
N HIS A 184 -27.51 5.49 15.26
CA HIS A 184 -28.05 6.80 14.93
C HIS A 184 -27.16 7.94 15.45
N TYR A 185 -26.78 8.85 14.55
CA TYR A 185 -25.91 9.96 14.90
C TYR A 185 -26.62 10.93 15.85
N LYS A 186 -25.98 11.24 16.97
CA LYS A 186 -26.32 12.38 17.82
C LYS A 186 -25.11 13.29 17.89
N LYS A 187 -25.30 14.61 18.04
CA LYS A 187 -24.16 15.55 18.18
C LYS A 187 -23.27 15.10 19.34
N GLY A 188 -21.98 14.88 19.07
CA GLY A 188 -21.04 14.32 20.06
C GLY A 188 -21.04 12.78 20.18
N SER A 189 -21.78 12.06 19.34
CA SER A 189 -21.75 10.59 19.30
C SER A 189 -20.41 10.04 18.78
N SER A 190 -20.17 8.76 19.08
CA SER A 190 -18.89 8.07 18.87
C SER A 190 -19.08 6.65 18.35
N CYS A 191 -19.88 6.54 17.30
CA CYS A 191 -20.27 5.28 16.68
C CYS A 191 -20.39 5.37 15.15
N GLN A 192 -19.92 6.46 14.54
CA GLN A 192 -19.98 6.62 13.10
C GLN A 192 -18.83 5.85 12.43
N PRO A 193 -18.95 5.46 11.16
CA PRO A 193 -17.88 4.74 10.46
C PRO A 193 -16.55 5.50 10.47
N HIS A 194 -16.57 6.82 10.28
CA HIS A 194 -15.37 7.67 10.33
C HIS A 194 -14.71 7.76 11.71
N ASP A 195 -15.45 7.49 12.80
CA ASP A 195 -14.87 7.40 14.14
C ASP A 195 -14.08 6.09 14.34
N GLY A 196 -14.25 5.11 13.45
CA GLY A 196 -13.63 3.78 13.51
C GLY A 196 -12.18 3.71 13.05
N HIS A 197 -11.47 4.82 12.89
CA HIS A 197 -10.04 4.79 12.55
C HIS A 197 -9.18 4.43 13.78
N ILE A 198 -8.07 3.71 13.58
CA ILE A 198 -7.23 3.17 14.66
C ILE A 198 -6.67 4.21 15.64
N LEU A 199 -6.45 5.43 15.17
CA LEU A 199 -5.92 6.54 15.96
C LEU A 199 -7.00 7.27 16.77
N SER A 200 -8.28 7.01 16.51
CA SER A 200 -9.37 7.61 17.27
C SER A 200 -9.38 7.07 18.70
N ASN A 201 -9.95 7.82 19.64
CA ASN A 201 -10.43 7.22 20.89
C ASN A 201 -11.88 6.71 20.78
N LYS A 202 -12.65 7.23 19.81
CA LYS A 202 -14.01 6.78 19.48
C LYS A 202 -13.97 5.47 18.69
N ALA A 203 -15.11 4.99 18.19
CA ALA A 203 -15.14 3.79 17.36
C ALA A 203 -16.30 3.84 16.36
N TRP A 204 -16.30 2.95 15.38
CA TRP A 204 -17.53 2.55 14.71
C TRP A 204 -18.30 1.59 15.62
N CYS A 205 -19.62 1.74 15.69
CA CYS A 205 -20.51 0.78 16.37
C CYS A 205 -21.62 0.37 15.40
N ALA A 206 -21.78 -0.93 15.16
CA ALA A 206 -22.85 -1.42 14.30
C ALA A 206 -24.22 -1.15 14.95
N SER A 207 -25.23 -0.86 14.14
CA SER A 207 -26.60 -0.71 14.65
C SER A 207 -27.23 -2.04 15.05
N LYS A 208 -26.75 -3.15 14.48
CA LYS A 208 -27.21 -4.52 14.73
C LYS A 208 -26.00 -5.38 15.08
N ASN A 209 -26.11 -6.20 16.12
CA ASN A 209 -25.06 -7.15 16.50
C ASN A 209 -25.28 -8.49 15.78
N ASN A 210 -24.90 -8.58 14.50
CA ASN A 210 -24.94 -9.82 13.73
C ASN A 210 -23.67 -9.97 12.86
N VAL A 211 -23.45 -11.15 12.29
CA VAL A 211 -22.25 -11.48 11.49
C VAL A 211 -22.25 -10.88 10.07
N GLU A 212 -23.34 -10.21 9.67
CA GLU A 212 -23.47 -9.55 8.36
C GLU A 212 -22.88 -8.14 8.36
N GLN A 213 -22.45 -7.65 9.53
CA GLN A 213 -21.88 -6.31 9.64
C GLN A 213 -20.49 -6.26 9.03
N TRP A 214 -20.12 -5.08 8.52
CA TRP A 214 -18.78 -4.83 8.04
C TRP A 214 -18.39 -3.36 8.23
N LEU A 215 -17.10 -3.13 8.44
CA LEU A 215 -16.45 -1.84 8.35
C LEU A 215 -15.49 -1.87 7.16
N GLN A 216 -15.63 -0.94 6.24
CA GLN A 216 -14.83 -0.80 5.02
C GLN A 216 -13.91 0.41 5.16
N LEU A 217 -12.63 0.19 4.91
CA LEU A 217 -11.64 1.24 4.74
C LEU A 217 -11.30 1.38 3.25
N ASP A 218 -11.44 2.59 2.72
CA ASP A 218 -10.77 3.00 1.47
C ASP A 218 -9.36 3.48 1.84
N VAL A 219 -8.34 2.73 1.43
CA VAL A 219 -6.94 3.10 1.70
C VAL A 219 -6.40 4.15 0.73
N GLY A 220 -7.22 4.59 -0.24
CA GLY A 220 -6.84 5.50 -1.31
C GLY A 220 -6.35 4.73 -2.53
N PRO A 221 -5.21 5.09 -3.14
CA PRO A 221 -4.66 4.31 -4.23
C PRO A 221 -4.34 2.86 -3.82
N PRO A 222 -4.42 1.91 -4.77
CA PRO A 222 -4.10 0.52 -4.48
C PRO A 222 -2.73 0.39 -3.85
N SER A 223 -2.72 -0.24 -2.68
CA SER A 223 -1.55 -0.32 -1.82
C SER A 223 -1.33 -1.76 -1.40
N LEU A 224 -0.06 -2.11 -1.15
CA LEU A 224 0.28 -3.41 -0.59
C LEU A 224 -0.12 -3.44 0.87
N VAL A 225 -1.10 -4.26 1.21
CA VAL A 225 -1.59 -4.48 2.57
C VAL A 225 -0.80 -5.62 3.21
N THR A 226 -0.20 -5.36 4.37
CA THR A 226 0.68 -6.31 5.08
C THR A 226 0.15 -6.72 6.44
N ALA A 227 -0.70 -5.90 7.08
CA ALA A 227 -1.33 -6.27 8.34
C ALA A 227 -2.63 -5.52 8.60
N ILE A 228 -3.47 -6.08 9.46
CA ILE A 228 -4.68 -5.46 9.99
C ILE A 228 -4.50 -5.19 11.48
N VAL A 229 -4.82 -3.98 11.92
CA VAL A 229 -4.74 -3.55 13.31
C VAL A 229 -6.15 -3.26 13.81
N THR A 230 -6.53 -3.84 14.95
CA THR A 230 -7.84 -3.60 15.57
C THR A 230 -7.73 -3.11 17.01
N LYS A 231 -8.66 -2.27 17.44
CA LYS A 231 -8.88 -1.88 18.85
C LYS A 231 -10.38 -1.88 19.15
N GLY A 232 -10.75 -2.04 20.42
CA GLY A 232 -12.12 -1.79 20.88
C GLY A 232 -12.47 -0.31 20.98
N ARG A 233 -13.65 0.02 21.51
CA ARG A 233 -14.09 1.41 21.73
C ARG A 233 -13.46 2.02 22.97
N GLY A 234 -12.70 3.10 22.84
CA GLY A 234 -11.91 3.68 23.95
C GLY A 234 -12.59 4.78 24.75
N ASP A 235 -13.53 5.52 24.15
CA ASP A 235 -14.06 6.78 24.65
C ASP A 235 -15.14 6.66 25.74
N THR A 236 -15.64 5.45 26.02
CA THR A 236 -16.67 5.24 27.03
C THR A 236 -16.26 4.17 28.04
N GLY A 237 -16.90 4.13 29.21
CA GLY A 237 -16.74 3.04 30.18
C GLY A 237 -17.26 1.68 29.70
N ARG A 238 -17.95 1.62 28.55
CA ARG A 238 -18.47 0.36 27.99
C ARG A 238 -17.31 -0.54 27.55
N ARG A 239 -17.50 -1.84 27.73
CA ARG A 239 -16.55 -2.89 27.37
C ARG A 239 -17.00 -3.50 26.04
N GLN A 240 -16.70 -2.80 24.93
CA GLN A 240 -17.15 -3.16 23.58
C GLN A 240 -15.93 -3.30 22.66
N TRP A 241 -15.76 -4.48 22.06
CA TRP A 241 -14.69 -4.78 21.09
C TRP A 241 -15.01 -6.04 20.30
N VAL A 242 -14.37 -6.20 19.15
CA VAL A 242 -14.46 -7.41 18.33
C VAL A 242 -13.37 -8.40 18.72
N THR A 243 -13.77 -9.66 18.96
CA THR A 243 -12.89 -10.75 19.42
C THR A 243 -12.47 -11.67 18.29
N ARG A 244 -13.20 -11.72 17.17
CA ARG A 244 -12.82 -12.40 15.93
C ARG A 244 -13.37 -11.68 14.72
N TYR A 245 -12.66 -11.72 13.60
CA TYR A 245 -13.12 -11.13 12.35
C TYR A 245 -12.57 -11.83 11.11
N ARG A 246 -13.22 -11.63 9.98
CA ARG A 246 -12.74 -12.01 8.64
C ARG A 246 -12.36 -10.75 7.86
N VAL A 247 -11.46 -10.91 6.89
CA VAL A 247 -11.01 -9.82 6.03
C VAL A 247 -11.40 -10.13 4.59
N ALA A 248 -11.97 -9.15 3.89
CA ALA A 248 -12.12 -9.19 2.45
C ALA A 248 -11.51 -7.94 1.82
N TYR A 249 -11.10 -8.03 0.57
CA TYR A 249 -10.49 -6.93 -0.16
C TYR A 249 -11.03 -6.81 -1.58
N SER A 250 -10.92 -5.59 -2.13
CA SER A 250 -11.44 -5.22 -3.45
C SER A 250 -10.66 -4.03 -4.01
N ASN A 251 -10.65 -3.88 -5.33
CA ASN A 251 -10.12 -2.70 -6.03
C ASN A 251 -11.20 -1.77 -6.58
N ASP A 252 -12.43 -2.27 -6.72
CA ASP A 252 -13.57 -1.57 -7.35
C ASP A 252 -14.76 -1.38 -6.41
N SER A 253 -14.69 -1.91 -5.18
CA SER A 253 -15.75 -2.00 -4.17
C SER A 253 -16.98 -2.85 -4.56
N GLN A 254 -16.95 -3.48 -5.74
CA GLN A 254 -18.02 -4.33 -6.28
C GLN A 254 -17.70 -5.81 -6.09
N VAL A 255 -16.50 -6.23 -6.53
CA VAL A 255 -16.05 -7.63 -6.42
C VAL A 255 -15.16 -7.77 -5.19
N TRP A 256 -15.55 -8.68 -4.30
CA TRP A 256 -14.87 -8.89 -3.01
C TRP A 256 -14.27 -10.28 -2.92
N THR A 257 -12.99 -10.34 -2.53
CA THR A 257 -12.29 -11.59 -2.26
C THR A 257 -11.99 -11.71 -0.77
N PHE A 258 -12.42 -12.80 -0.14
CA PHE A 258 -12.04 -13.09 1.25
C PHE A 258 -10.59 -13.55 1.34
N TYR A 259 -9.88 -13.08 2.36
CA TYR A 259 -8.51 -13.48 2.63
C TYR A 259 -8.44 -14.95 3.06
N ARG A 260 -7.49 -15.67 2.45
CA ARG A 260 -7.22 -17.09 2.68
C ARG A 260 -5.72 -17.26 2.82
N GLU A 261 -5.29 -18.10 3.75
CA GLU A 261 -3.87 -18.38 3.93
C GLU A 261 -3.39 -19.40 2.87
N PRO A 262 -2.18 -19.25 2.29
CA PRO A 262 -1.66 -20.23 1.34
C PRO A 262 -1.43 -21.59 2.03
N ALA A 263 -1.75 -22.68 1.34
CA ALA A 263 -1.60 -24.05 1.84
C ALA A 263 -0.14 -24.44 2.20
N SER A 264 0.85 -23.65 1.79
CA SER A 264 2.28 -23.91 1.94
C SER A 264 2.90 -23.40 3.24
N THR A 265 2.18 -22.64 4.08
CA THR A 265 2.65 -22.32 5.43
C THR A 265 2.39 -23.53 6.33
N GLY A 266 3.27 -24.53 6.27
CA GLY A 266 3.37 -25.62 7.26
C GLY A 266 3.70 -25.14 8.69
N ILE A 267 3.49 -23.85 8.99
CA ILE A 267 3.47 -23.31 10.34
C ILE A 267 2.14 -23.75 10.95
N GLN A 268 2.17 -24.91 11.60
CA GLN A 268 1.16 -25.24 12.60
C GLN A 268 1.14 -24.11 13.63
N TYR A 269 0.25 -23.13 13.48
CA TYR A 269 -0.26 -22.37 14.61
C TYR A 269 -1.05 -23.36 15.47
N GLY A 270 -0.34 -24.12 16.30
CA GLY A 270 -0.89 -25.06 17.27
C GLY A 270 -2.02 -25.94 16.73
N VAL A 271 -1.71 -26.90 15.85
CA VAL A 271 -2.55 -28.12 15.76
C VAL A 271 -2.16 -29.02 16.94
N HIS A 272 -2.47 -28.56 18.15
CA HIS A 272 -2.77 -29.50 19.22
C HIS A 272 -4.28 -29.72 19.16
N GLY A 273 -4.65 -30.97 18.87
CA GLY A 273 -6.02 -31.38 18.62
C GLY A 273 -6.98 -30.95 19.71
N VAL A 274 -8.26 -30.84 19.32
CA VAL A 274 -9.45 -30.79 20.18
C VAL A 274 -9.12 -30.46 21.63
N SER A 275 -8.70 -29.21 21.88
CA SER A 275 -8.57 -28.74 23.26
C SER A 275 -9.96 -28.27 23.67
N ASN A 276 -10.48 -28.89 24.72
CA ASN A 276 -11.64 -28.37 25.44
C ASN A 276 -11.48 -26.86 25.63
N ASP A 277 -12.56 -26.13 25.39
CA ASP A 277 -12.70 -24.68 25.26
C ASP A 277 -12.45 -23.92 26.60
N THR A 278 -11.33 -24.19 27.28
CA THR A 278 -10.97 -23.61 28.59
C THR A 278 -9.72 -22.73 28.56
N ASN A 279 -9.06 -22.56 27.40
CA ASN A 279 -7.91 -21.66 27.30
C ASN A 279 -8.38 -20.20 27.07
N PRO A 280 -8.16 -19.27 28.01
CA PRO A 280 -8.59 -17.87 27.90
C PRO A 280 -7.92 -17.10 26.75
N HIS A 281 -6.87 -17.64 26.12
CA HIS A 281 -6.18 -17.06 24.98
C HIS A 281 -6.58 -17.65 23.62
N ALA A 282 -7.51 -18.62 23.58
CA ALA A 282 -7.94 -19.25 22.34
C ALA A 282 -8.54 -18.26 21.32
N SER A 283 -9.11 -17.15 21.79
CA SER A 283 -9.65 -16.04 20.99
C SER A 283 -8.59 -15.25 20.22
N LEU A 284 -7.31 -15.35 20.61
CA LEU A 284 -6.18 -14.66 19.96
C LEU A 284 -5.63 -15.41 18.75
N LEU A 285 -5.96 -16.70 18.62
CA LEU A 285 -5.46 -17.56 17.56
C LEU A 285 -6.35 -17.45 16.31
N ASN A 286 -5.68 -17.38 15.15
CA ASN A 286 -6.34 -17.48 13.86
C ASN A 286 -6.90 -18.90 13.67
N ARG A 287 -8.02 -19.02 12.96
CA ARG A 287 -8.68 -20.30 12.65
C ARG A 287 -9.11 -20.32 11.20
N VAL A 288 -8.97 -21.46 10.53
CA VAL A 288 -9.50 -21.66 9.18
C VAL A 288 -10.95 -22.13 9.32
N ALA A 289 -11.89 -21.36 8.79
CA ALA A 289 -13.30 -21.74 8.79
C ALA A 289 -13.57 -22.88 7.79
N ALA A 290 -14.75 -23.51 7.89
CA ALA A 290 -15.13 -24.64 7.03
C ALA A 290 -15.16 -24.29 5.53
N ASP A 291 -15.39 -23.03 5.21
CA ASP A 291 -15.36 -22.47 3.85
C ASP A 291 -13.93 -22.15 3.36
N GLY A 292 -12.91 -22.42 4.17
CA GLY A 292 -11.49 -22.15 3.93
C GLY A 292 -11.07 -20.68 4.12
N VAL A 293 -11.95 -19.80 4.62
CA VAL A 293 -11.62 -18.40 4.91
C VAL A 293 -10.90 -18.30 6.24
N LEU A 294 -9.90 -17.42 6.33
CA LEU A 294 -9.19 -17.21 7.58
C LEU A 294 -9.98 -16.29 8.53
N GLU A 295 -10.23 -16.77 9.74
CA GLU A 295 -10.76 -15.98 10.85
C GLU A 295 -9.61 -15.53 11.76
N PHE A 296 -9.43 -14.23 11.86
CA PHE A 296 -8.42 -13.62 12.68
C PHE A 296 -8.85 -13.55 14.14
N GLY A 297 -7.90 -13.79 15.05
CA GLY A 297 -8.07 -13.46 16.45
C GLY A 297 -8.08 -11.94 16.65
N GLY A 298 -9.10 -11.44 17.33
CA GLY A 298 -9.32 -10.02 17.59
C GLY A 298 -8.79 -9.57 18.96
N ASN A 299 -9.47 -8.60 19.54
CA ASN A 299 -9.05 -7.99 20.80
C ASN A 299 -9.59 -8.75 22.02
N VAL A 300 -8.84 -8.69 23.13
CA VAL A 300 -9.26 -9.20 24.45
C VAL A 300 -9.71 -8.09 25.41
N ASP A 301 -9.37 -6.85 25.08
CA ASP A 301 -9.79 -5.64 25.77
C ASP A 301 -10.01 -4.50 24.75
N LYS A 302 -10.38 -3.30 25.22
CA LYS A 302 -10.70 -2.17 24.35
C LYS A 302 -9.54 -1.20 24.09
N TYR A 303 -8.44 -1.31 24.82
CA TYR A 303 -7.32 -0.36 24.83
C TYR A 303 -6.15 -0.83 23.97
N LEU A 304 -5.75 -2.10 24.13
CA LEU A 304 -4.60 -2.66 23.45
C LEU A 304 -4.89 -2.90 21.98
N ALA A 305 -3.96 -2.48 21.13
CA ALA A 305 -4.00 -2.79 19.71
C ALA A 305 -3.76 -4.29 19.53
N ARG A 306 -4.46 -4.89 18.57
CA ARG A 306 -4.13 -6.23 18.08
C ARG A 306 -3.72 -6.10 16.63
N THR A 307 -2.49 -6.47 16.32
CA THR A 307 -1.96 -6.50 14.96
C THR A 307 -1.92 -7.94 14.44
N ASN A 308 -2.58 -8.20 13.33
CA ASN A 308 -2.49 -9.46 12.61
C ASN A 308 -1.72 -9.23 11.30
N TYR A 309 -0.46 -9.67 11.26
CA TYR A 309 0.36 -9.66 10.06
C TYR A 309 -0.10 -10.76 9.09
N LEU A 310 -0.18 -10.42 7.81
CA LEU A 310 -0.63 -11.33 6.77
C LEU A 310 0.55 -12.17 6.28
N ALA A 311 0.39 -13.50 6.30
CA ALA A 311 1.37 -14.41 5.73
C ALA A 311 1.61 -14.15 4.23
N LYS A 312 0.54 -13.80 3.50
CA LYS A 312 0.62 -13.37 2.10
C LYS A 312 0.01 -11.98 1.94
N PRO A 313 0.82 -10.91 1.89
CA PRO A 313 0.35 -9.57 1.56
C PRO A 313 -0.43 -9.54 0.24
N PHE A 314 -1.39 -8.63 0.12
CA PHE A 314 -2.20 -8.45 -1.10
C PHE A 314 -2.29 -6.97 -1.47
N ILE A 315 -2.60 -6.68 -2.73
CA ILE A 315 -2.80 -5.31 -3.22
C ILE A 315 -4.29 -5.02 -3.24
N ALA A 316 -4.70 -3.95 -2.57
CA ALA A 316 -6.10 -3.52 -2.54
C ALA A 316 -6.24 -2.01 -2.37
N ARG A 317 -7.35 -1.46 -2.88
CA ARG A 317 -7.86 -0.12 -2.49
C ARG A 317 -8.84 -0.19 -1.33
N TYR A 318 -9.72 -1.19 -1.33
CA TYR A 318 -10.74 -1.35 -0.31
C TYR A 318 -10.48 -2.59 0.53
N VAL A 319 -10.56 -2.43 1.86
CA VAL A 319 -10.45 -3.52 2.82
C VAL A 319 -11.69 -3.51 3.71
N ARG A 320 -12.39 -4.64 3.79
CA ARG A 320 -13.55 -4.85 4.69
C ARG A 320 -13.19 -5.79 5.81
N ILE A 321 -13.59 -5.40 7.02
CA ILE A 321 -13.50 -6.19 8.24
C ILE A 321 -14.90 -6.65 8.62
N TYR A 322 -15.12 -7.96 8.68
CA TYR A 322 -16.39 -8.59 9.05
C TYR A 322 -16.27 -9.17 10.46
N PRO A 323 -16.94 -8.58 11.48
CA PRO A 323 -16.97 -9.14 12.83
C PRO A 323 -17.63 -10.52 12.84
N VAL A 324 -16.97 -11.50 13.46
CA VAL A 324 -17.50 -12.86 13.65
C VAL A 324 -17.99 -13.05 15.08
N SER A 325 -17.21 -12.56 16.05
CA SER A 325 -17.58 -12.56 17.46
C SER A 325 -17.09 -11.29 18.16
N TRP A 326 -17.75 -10.91 19.24
CA TRP A 326 -17.49 -9.65 19.95
C TRP A 326 -17.80 -9.75 21.44
N SER A 327 -17.29 -8.78 22.20
CA SER A 327 -17.61 -8.57 23.61
C SER A 327 -18.69 -7.50 23.73
N ARG A 328 -19.84 -7.88 24.30
CA ARG A 328 -21.06 -7.07 24.47
C ARG A 328 -21.70 -6.61 23.16
N ASP A 329 -21.07 -5.66 22.46
CA ASP A 329 -21.57 -5.08 21.20
C ASP A 329 -20.44 -4.97 20.17
N ILE A 330 -20.82 -4.98 18.89
CA ILE A 330 -19.89 -4.72 17.79
C ILE A 330 -19.48 -3.25 17.86
N ALA A 331 -18.27 -3.02 18.36
CA ALA A 331 -17.57 -1.77 18.21
C ALA A 331 -16.10 -2.03 17.90
N MET A 332 -15.52 -1.29 16.96
CA MET A 332 -14.11 -1.42 16.63
C MET A 332 -13.53 -0.12 16.08
N ARG A 333 -12.22 -0.01 16.26
CA ARG A 333 -11.34 0.82 15.48
C ARG A 333 -10.44 -0.07 14.63
N VAL A 334 -10.20 0.32 13.39
CA VAL A 334 -9.42 -0.44 12.43
C VAL A 334 -8.34 0.44 11.82
N GLY A 335 -7.17 -0.16 11.62
CA GLY A 335 -6.08 0.38 10.83
C GLY A 335 -5.57 -0.72 9.89
N VAL A 336 -5.06 -0.31 8.74
CA VAL A 336 -4.41 -1.20 7.79
C VAL A 336 -2.96 -0.77 7.68
N LEU A 337 -2.02 -1.70 7.82
CA LEU A 337 -0.60 -1.46 7.62
C LEU A 337 -0.18 -1.91 6.23
N GLY A 338 0.80 -1.22 5.65
CA GLY A 338 1.29 -1.51 4.33
C GLY A 338 2.21 -0.46 3.77
N ARG A 339 2.28 -0.40 2.43
CA ARG A 339 2.93 0.67 1.68
C ARG A 339 2.23 0.90 0.33
N PRO A 340 2.36 2.09 -0.28
CA PRO A 340 1.87 2.32 -1.63
C PRO A 340 2.44 1.31 -2.63
N HIS A 341 1.63 0.88 -3.60
CA HIS A 341 2.07 -0.05 -4.62
C HIS A 341 3.05 0.61 -5.60
N GLN A 342 4.21 -0.02 -5.81
CA GLN A 342 5.27 0.49 -6.70
C GLN A 342 5.28 -0.15 -8.10
N GLY A 343 4.51 -1.22 -8.33
CA GLY A 343 4.36 -1.86 -9.64
C GLY A 343 3.41 -1.11 -10.57
N GLU A 344 2.96 -1.74 -11.66
CA GLU A 344 2.01 -1.12 -12.58
C GLU A 344 0.70 -0.71 -11.87
N CYS A 345 0.17 0.45 -12.23
CA CYS A 345 -1.10 0.90 -11.67
C CYS A 345 -2.24 0.01 -12.18
N LEU A 346 -3.14 -0.35 -11.29
CA LEU A 346 -4.34 -1.09 -11.64
C LEU A 346 -5.27 -0.23 -12.53
N PRO A 347 -6.20 -0.84 -13.30
CA PRO A 347 -7.16 -0.11 -14.10
C PRO A 347 -7.89 0.97 -13.29
N GLY A 348 -8.01 2.17 -13.85
CA GLY A 348 -8.57 3.34 -13.17
C GLY A 348 -7.60 4.10 -12.28
N PHE A 349 -6.31 3.75 -12.28
CA PHE A 349 -5.25 4.50 -11.62
C PHE A 349 -4.12 4.83 -12.59
N THR A 350 -3.46 5.94 -12.37
CA THR A 350 -2.31 6.40 -13.16
C THR A 350 -1.17 6.84 -12.26
N ARG A 351 0.05 6.95 -12.80
CA ARG A 351 1.24 7.39 -12.07
C ARG A 351 1.77 8.70 -12.67
N PRO A 352 1.63 9.84 -11.96
CA PRO A 352 2.14 11.12 -12.44
C PRO A 352 3.64 11.08 -12.73
N ASN A 353 4.44 10.57 -11.78
CA ASN A 353 5.88 10.39 -11.93
C ASN A 353 6.38 9.07 -11.31
N VAL A 354 7.53 8.56 -11.75
CA VAL A 354 8.05 7.25 -11.34
C VAL A 354 8.21 7.10 -9.81
N ALA A 355 8.46 8.20 -9.09
CA ALA A 355 8.63 8.24 -7.64
C ALA A 355 7.32 8.37 -6.84
N SER A 356 6.22 8.76 -7.51
CA SER A 356 4.90 8.95 -6.89
C SER A 356 4.10 7.65 -6.83
N PRO A 357 3.25 7.46 -5.81
CA PRO A 357 2.29 6.37 -5.80
C PRO A 357 1.30 6.53 -6.97
N CYS A 358 0.63 5.43 -7.33
CA CYS A 358 -0.54 5.52 -8.20
C CYS A 358 -1.56 6.49 -7.61
N VAL A 359 -2.31 7.19 -8.45
CA VAL A 359 -3.41 8.08 -8.08
C VAL A 359 -4.63 7.74 -8.92
N GLU A 360 -5.81 8.09 -8.45
CA GLU A 360 -7.06 7.83 -9.17
C GLU A 360 -7.04 8.54 -10.53
N ASN A 361 -7.36 7.80 -11.60
CA ASN A 361 -7.65 8.38 -12.90
C ASN A 361 -9.10 8.91 -12.89
N LEU A 362 -9.25 10.22 -12.76
CA LEU A 362 -10.55 10.89 -12.70
C LEU A 362 -11.39 10.71 -13.98
N ALA A 363 -10.74 10.49 -15.12
CA ALA A 363 -11.38 10.30 -16.42
C ALA A 363 -11.86 8.87 -16.65
N PHE A 364 -11.41 7.89 -15.87
CA PHE A 364 -11.70 6.47 -16.09
C PHE A 364 -13.21 6.16 -16.13
N LYS A 365 -13.65 5.53 -17.22
CA LYS A 365 -15.05 5.16 -17.51
C LYS A 365 -16.04 6.32 -17.38
N LYS A 366 -15.58 7.54 -17.66
CA LYS A 366 -16.43 8.73 -17.70
C LYS A 366 -17.12 8.89 -19.03
N GLU A 367 -18.19 9.67 -19.04
CA GLU A 367 -18.89 9.99 -20.28
C GLU A 367 -18.02 10.87 -21.17
N THR A 368 -17.94 10.53 -22.45
CA THR A 368 -17.19 11.30 -23.44
C THR A 368 -18.05 11.63 -24.65
N TRP A 369 -17.61 12.62 -25.42
CA TRP A 369 -18.14 12.89 -26.76
C TRP A 369 -17.12 13.69 -27.58
N LEU A 370 -17.28 13.61 -28.89
CA LEU A 370 -16.55 14.43 -29.85
C LEU A 370 -17.36 15.69 -30.19
N ASN A 371 -16.66 16.82 -30.29
CA ASN A 371 -17.17 18.11 -30.74
C ASN A 371 -18.40 18.59 -29.93
N LYS A 372 -19.62 18.50 -30.47
CA LYS A 372 -20.84 18.94 -29.74
C LYS A 372 -21.68 17.76 -29.23
N GLU A 373 -22.01 17.78 -27.95
CA GLU A 373 -22.90 16.82 -27.27
C GLU A 373 -24.26 16.63 -27.97
N ARG A 374 -24.76 17.64 -28.70
CA ARG A 374 -26.02 17.54 -29.46
C ARG A 374 -25.95 16.48 -30.58
N HIS A 375 -24.76 16.23 -31.13
CA HIS A 375 -24.53 15.14 -32.08
C HIS A 375 -24.56 13.75 -31.39
N ARG A 376 -24.24 13.67 -30.09
CA ARG A 376 -24.43 12.46 -29.25
C ARG A 376 -25.89 12.05 -29.14
N LYS A 377 -26.76 13.01 -28.80
CA LYS A 377 -28.20 12.74 -28.67
C LYS A 377 -28.82 12.29 -29.99
N ARG A 378 -28.45 12.94 -31.10
CA ARG A 378 -28.93 12.55 -32.45
C ARG A 378 -28.42 11.19 -32.91
N ALA A 379 -27.20 10.79 -32.55
CA ALA A 379 -26.65 9.47 -32.88
C ALA A 379 -27.35 8.33 -32.11
N LEU A 380 -27.67 8.56 -30.83
CA LEU A 380 -28.45 7.64 -30.00
C LEU A 380 -29.92 7.51 -30.46
N ASP A 381 -30.47 8.56 -31.07
CA ASP A 381 -31.82 8.57 -31.67
C ASP A 381 -31.87 7.93 -33.08
N GLY A 382 -30.73 7.47 -33.60
CA GLY A 382 -30.62 6.43 -34.63
C GLY A 382 -30.90 6.85 -36.08
N HIS A 383 -29.95 7.52 -36.75
CA HIS A 383 -29.93 7.59 -38.23
C HIS A 383 -28.55 7.79 -38.91
N GLU A 384 -27.41 7.70 -38.21
CA GLU A 384 -26.09 7.96 -38.84
C GLU A 384 -24.98 7.04 -38.27
N VAL A 385 -24.59 6.01 -39.03
CA VAL A 385 -23.70 4.92 -38.58
C VAL A 385 -22.29 5.41 -38.22
N ASP A 386 -21.75 6.36 -38.99
CA ASP A 386 -20.39 6.89 -38.79
C ASP A 386 -20.28 7.74 -37.50
N VAL A 387 -21.37 8.40 -37.10
CA VAL A 387 -21.44 9.18 -35.85
C VAL A 387 -21.53 8.26 -34.61
N ILE A 388 -22.15 7.09 -34.75
CA ILE A 388 -22.19 6.07 -33.69
C ILE A 388 -20.80 5.44 -33.49
N LEU A 389 -20.08 5.16 -34.58
CA LEU A 389 -18.75 4.54 -34.52
C LEU A 389 -17.74 5.46 -33.83
N SER A 390 -17.70 6.73 -34.23
CA SER A 390 -16.83 7.76 -33.66
C SER A 390 -17.10 8.01 -32.17
N GLN A 391 -18.35 7.95 -31.73
CA GLN A 391 -18.69 8.04 -30.30
C GLN A 391 -18.25 6.83 -29.50
N LYS A 392 -18.41 5.61 -30.03
CA LYS A 392 -17.89 4.40 -29.39
C LYS A 392 -16.37 4.44 -29.25
N LEU A 393 -15.66 5.05 -30.19
CA LEU A 393 -14.21 5.26 -30.10
C LEU A 393 -13.83 6.31 -29.06
N ALA A 394 -14.64 7.36 -28.88
CA ALA A 394 -14.44 8.35 -27.83
C ALA A 394 -14.56 7.75 -26.42
N GLU A 395 -15.42 6.76 -26.21
CA GLU A 395 -15.56 6.06 -24.92
C GLU A 395 -14.33 5.20 -24.59
N LYS A 396 -13.65 4.66 -25.61
CA LYS A 396 -12.43 3.87 -25.42
C LYS A 396 -11.24 4.71 -24.97
N ALA A 397 -11.21 6.00 -25.31
CA ALA A 397 -10.15 6.90 -24.86
C ALA A 397 -10.11 7.14 -23.34
N VAL A 398 -11.02 6.53 -22.57
CA VAL A 398 -11.04 6.62 -21.10
C VAL A 398 -11.34 5.27 -20.44
N ASP A 399 -11.17 4.16 -21.15
CA ASP A 399 -11.53 2.82 -20.65
C ASP A 399 -10.44 2.18 -19.77
N GLY A 400 -9.27 2.82 -19.67
CA GLY A 400 -8.09 2.39 -18.93
C GLY A 400 -7.23 1.35 -19.65
N VAL A 401 -7.44 1.15 -20.95
CA VAL A 401 -6.73 0.17 -21.78
C VAL A 401 -5.75 0.88 -22.70
N THR A 402 -4.46 0.85 -22.34
CA THR A 402 -3.39 1.48 -23.12
C THR A 402 -2.83 0.57 -24.21
N VAL A 403 -3.68 -0.13 -24.96
CA VAL A 403 -3.27 -1.04 -26.05
C VAL A 403 -2.88 -0.25 -27.30
N ASN A 404 -1.93 -0.76 -28.09
CA ASN A 404 -1.46 -0.11 -29.32
C ASN A 404 -2.27 -0.57 -30.55
N ASP A 405 -3.60 -0.50 -30.47
CA ASP A 405 -4.52 -0.81 -31.57
C ASP A 405 -5.29 0.47 -31.94
N ILE A 406 -5.26 0.87 -33.21
CA ILE A 406 -5.97 2.06 -33.68
C ILE A 406 -7.49 1.95 -33.45
N ASN A 407 -8.03 0.73 -33.46
CA ASN A 407 -9.46 0.48 -33.21
C ASN A 407 -9.87 0.69 -31.75
N SER A 408 -8.91 0.87 -30.84
CA SER A 408 -9.17 1.23 -29.45
C SER A 408 -8.99 2.73 -29.16
N CYS A 409 -8.75 3.57 -30.17
CA CYS A 409 -8.43 4.97 -29.98
C CYS A 409 -9.49 5.91 -30.58
N ALA A 410 -9.72 7.05 -29.93
CA ALA A 410 -10.51 8.15 -30.48
C ALA A 410 -9.69 8.88 -31.54
N ILE A 411 -10.30 9.13 -32.70
CA ILE A 411 -9.68 9.87 -33.81
C ILE A 411 -10.27 11.27 -33.82
N LEU A 412 -9.40 12.28 -33.70
CA LEU A 412 -9.72 13.70 -33.78
C LEU A 412 -9.09 14.26 -35.05
N ASP A 413 -9.86 14.30 -36.14
CA ASP A 413 -9.43 14.93 -37.38
C ASP A 413 -10.21 16.21 -37.65
N ASN A 414 -9.59 17.12 -38.39
CA ASN A 414 -10.27 18.32 -38.85
C ASN A 414 -11.05 18.09 -40.16
N TYR A 415 -11.40 16.83 -40.48
CA TYR A 415 -12.06 16.55 -41.75
C TYR A 415 -13.51 17.00 -41.77
N TYR A 416 -14.19 16.74 -40.66
CA TYR A 416 -15.61 17.04 -40.46
C TYR A 416 -15.87 18.26 -39.58
N ASP A 417 -14.86 18.77 -38.89
CA ASP A 417 -14.96 19.90 -37.96
C ASP A 417 -13.66 20.71 -38.00
N ASP A 418 -13.72 22.03 -38.12
CA ASP A 418 -12.51 22.87 -38.19
C ASP A 418 -11.72 22.85 -36.86
N GLU A 419 -12.42 22.60 -35.74
CA GLU A 419 -11.89 22.56 -34.38
C GLU A 419 -12.29 21.26 -33.66
N PRO A 420 -11.71 20.11 -34.04
CA PRO A 420 -12.04 18.83 -33.43
C PRO A 420 -11.63 18.81 -31.96
N GLN A 421 -12.47 18.22 -31.11
CA GLN A 421 -12.21 18.12 -29.67
C GLN A 421 -12.81 16.85 -29.07
N LEU A 422 -12.07 16.24 -28.13
CA LEU A 422 -12.59 15.20 -27.23
C LEU A 422 -12.97 15.85 -25.90
N THR A 423 -14.23 15.76 -25.51
CA THR A 423 -14.69 16.20 -24.18
C THR A 423 -14.96 15.00 -23.28
N ILE A 424 -14.51 15.09 -22.03
CA ILE A 424 -14.71 14.11 -20.96
C ILE A 424 -15.46 14.80 -19.80
N ASP A 425 -16.59 14.23 -19.37
CA ASP A 425 -17.35 14.71 -18.22
C ASP A 425 -17.03 13.88 -16.97
N LEU A 426 -16.31 14.50 -16.02
CA LEU A 426 -15.94 13.88 -14.73
C LEU A 426 -17.16 13.54 -13.84
N GLY A 427 -18.35 14.06 -14.19
CA GLY A 427 -19.63 13.89 -13.52
C GLY A 427 -19.87 14.89 -12.38
N SER A 428 -18.80 15.28 -11.69
CA SER A 428 -18.81 16.33 -10.65
C SER A 428 -17.57 17.22 -10.80
N ARG A 429 -17.59 18.40 -10.18
CA ARG A 429 -16.38 19.22 -10.09
C ARG A 429 -15.30 18.51 -9.28
N ARG A 430 -14.08 18.49 -9.79
CA ARG A 430 -12.88 17.90 -9.19
C ARG A 430 -11.72 18.85 -9.40
N ASP A 431 -10.78 18.85 -8.46
CA ASP A 431 -9.49 19.49 -8.68
C ASP A 431 -8.68 18.62 -9.64
N VAL A 432 -8.02 19.23 -10.61
CA VAL A 432 -7.15 18.56 -11.58
C VAL A 432 -5.82 19.31 -11.59
N SER A 433 -4.72 18.58 -11.45
CA SER A 433 -3.36 19.13 -11.51
C SER A 433 -2.58 18.67 -12.73
N GLY A 434 -3.07 17.66 -13.45
CA GLY A 434 -2.43 17.19 -14.66
C GLY A 434 -3.27 16.18 -15.43
N VAL A 435 -2.87 15.99 -16.68
CA VAL A 435 -3.47 15.06 -17.62
C VAL A 435 -2.36 14.31 -18.35
N THR A 436 -2.53 13.00 -18.49
CA THR A 436 -1.69 12.15 -19.33
C THR A 436 -2.49 11.71 -20.53
N ILE A 437 -1.94 11.91 -21.73
CA ILE A 437 -2.56 11.50 -22.98
C ILE A 437 -1.67 10.43 -23.60
N VAL A 438 -2.26 9.26 -23.87
CA VAL A 438 -1.61 8.20 -24.64
C VAL A 438 -2.07 8.34 -26.09
N THR A 439 -1.11 8.58 -26.98
CA THR A 439 -1.38 8.68 -28.43
C THR A 439 -0.99 7.39 -29.14
N TRP A 440 -1.64 7.12 -30.27
CA TRP A 440 -1.24 6.04 -31.16
C TRP A 440 -0.01 6.45 -31.97
N GLN A 441 0.97 5.56 -32.11
CA GLN A 441 2.28 5.86 -32.71
C GLN A 441 2.56 5.09 -34.01
N GLY A 442 1.53 4.49 -34.62
CA GLY A 442 1.73 3.59 -35.75
C GLY A 442 1.98 2.14 -35.33
N GLN A 443 1.70 1.23 -36.25
CA GLN A 443 2.21 -0.15 -36.22
C GLN A 443 3.49 -0.15 -37.06
N GLN A 444 4.52 -0.93 -36.71
CA GLN A 444 5.79 -0.99 -37.45
C GLN A 444 5.67 -1.50 -38.91
N ASP A 445 4.45 -1.77 -39.39
CA ASP A 445 4.21 -2.12 -40.78
C ASP A 445 4.17 -0.85 -41.65
N GLU A 446 5.12 -0.79 -42.58
CA GLU A 446 5.40 0.31 -43.53
C GLU A 446 4.22 0.68 -44.46
N SER A 447 3.06 0.04 -44.35
CA SER A 447 1.94 0.18 -45.30
C SER A 447 0.94 1.30 -45.00
N ASN A 448 1.04 2.01 -43.87
CA ASN A 448 0.10 3.09 -43.50
C ASN A 448 0.72 4.48 -43.64
N GLN A 449 1.19 4.80 -44.85
CA GLN A 449 1.71 6.12 -45.24
C GLN A 449 0.69 7.25 -45.02
N TYR A 450 -0.61 6.93 -45.07
CA TYR A 450 -1.70 7.88 -44.83
C TYR A 450 -1.65 8.49 -43.42
N ASN A 451 -1.51 7.69 -42.35
CA ASN A 451 -1.52 8.23 -40.98
C ASN A 451 -0.27 9.05 -40.62
N GLN A 452 0.85 8.83 -41.32
CA GLN A 452 2.07 9.61 -41.10
C GLN A 452 1.89 11.06 -41.60
N ASP A 453 1.24 11.28 -42.74
CA ASP A 453 1.03 12.62 -43.29
C ASP A 453 0.05 13.49 -42.45
N TYR A 454 -0.99 12.90 -41.84
CA TYR A 454 -1.89 13.64 -40.95
C TYR A 454 -1.25 13.97 -39.59
N ALA A 455 -0.40 13.08 -39.06
CA ALA A 455 0.35 13.32 -37.83
C ALA A 455 1.45 14.39 -38.01
N LEU A 456 2.03 14.51 -39.21
CA LEU A 456 3.05 15.51 -39.54
C LEU A 456 2.51 16.95 -39.55
N HIS A 457 1.21 17.14 -39.77
CA HIS A 457 0.55 18.45 -39.75
C HIS A 457 0.00 18.85 -38.38
N LEU A 458 0.05 17.96 -37.38
CA LEU A 458 -0.29 18.27 -36.00
C LEU A 458 0.78 19.18 -35.38
N ASP A 459 0.40 20.38 -34.95
CA ASP A 459 1.27 21.35 -34.27
C ASP A 459 1.29 21.16 -32.75
N GLY A 460 0.17 20.77 -32.16
CA GLY A 460 0.09 20.60 -30.71
C GLY A 460 -1.19 19.93 -30.23
N LEU A 461 -1.18 19.58 -28.94
CA LEU A 461 -2.35 19.15 -28.18
C LEU A 461 -2.52 20.09 -26.99
N SER A 462 -3.66 20.78 -26.94
CA SER A 462 -4.03 21.66 -25.84
C SER A 462 -5.09 20.99 -24.98
N VAL A 463 -4.92 21.10 -23.67
CA VAL A 463 -5.84 20.55 -22.67
C VAL A 463 -6.48 21.67 -21.89
N TYR A 464 -7.81 21.71 -21.93
CA TYR A 464 -8.62 22.68 -21.19
C TYR A 464 -9.45 22.01 -20.13
N ILE A 465 -9.61 22.68 -18.99
CA ILE A 465 -10.40 22.21 -17.86
C ILE A 465 -11.43 23.27 -17.53
N SER A 466 -12.68 22.87 -17.33
CA SER A 466 -13.74 23.84 -17.13
C SER A 466 -14.87 23.39 -16.23
N SER A 467 -15.48 24.37 -15.57
CA SER A 467 -16.65 24.16 -14.69
C SER A 467 -17.98 24.15 -15.44
N SER A 468 -18.01 24.61 -16.70
CA SER A 468 -19.20 24.69 -17.56
C SER A 468 -18.88 24.17 -18.95
N LYS A 469 -19.92 23.89 -19.74
CA LYS A 469 -19.78 23.45 -21.14
C LYS A 469 -19.31 24.58 -22.09
N THR A 470 -18.99 25.76 -21.60
CA THR A 470 -18.63 26.91 -22.45
C THR A 470 -17.42 27.70 -21.94
N GLY A 471 -17.02 27.55 -20.68
CA GLY A 471 -15.79 28.15 -20.15
C GLY A 471 -14.59 27.27 -20.46
N GLU A 472 -13.40 27.88 -20.55
CA GLU A 472 -12.14 27.19 -20.87
C GLU A 472 -11.02 27.79 -20.04
N GLU A 473 -10.43 26.98 -19.16
CA GLU A 473 -9.17 27.31 -18.50
C GLU A 473 -8.09 26.37 -19.02
N LEU A 474 -7.04 26.93 -19.62
CA LEU A 474 -5.93 26.13 -20.16
C LEU A 474 -5.18 25.47 -19.00
N CYS A 475 -5.14 24.13 -19.01
CA CYS A 475 -4.25 23.36 -18.13
C CYS A 475 -2.83 23.38 -18.71
N GLY A 476 -2.69 23.13 -20.01
CA GLY A 476 -1.42 23.27 -20.71
C GLY A 476 -1.47 22.77 -22.14
N ARG A 477 -0.34 22.91 -22.84
CA ARG A 477 -0.17 22.55 -24.24
C ARG A 477 1.10 21.73 -24.45
N ILE A 478 1.00 20.68 -25.25
CA ILE A 478 2.13 19.92 -25.78
C ILE A 478 2.39 20.40 -27.21
N SER A 479 3.60 20.87 -27.50
CA SER A 479 3.98 21.31 -28.85
C SER A 479 4.69 20.20 -29.62
N ASN A 480 4.49 20.13 -30.93
CA ASN A 480 5.19 19.22 -31.83
C ASN A 480 6.55 19.78 -32.32
N SER A 481 7.14 20.73 -31.59
CA SER A 481 8.37 21.44 -31.99
C SER A 481 9.62 20.54 -32.06
N LYS A 482 9.58 19.36 -31.42
CA LYS A 482 10.65 18.34 -31.42
C LYS A 482 10.19 16.95 -31.87
N ASN A 483 9.08 16.84 -32.60
CA ASN A 483 8.41 15.57 -32.89
C ASN A 483 8.03 14.77 -31.63
N GLU A 484 7.91 15.42 -30.46
CA GLU A 484 7.58 14.74 -29.19
C GLU A 484 6.24 14.00 -29.27
N LEU A 485 5.26 14.55 -29.99
CA LEU A 485 3.94 13.91 -30.20
C LEU A 485 4.00 12.65 -31.08
N ILE A 486 5.08 12.48 -31.85
CA ILE A 486 5.32 11.37 -32.80
C ILE A 486 6.36 10.37 -32.25
N LEU A 487 7.15 10.77 -31.25
CA LEU A 487 8.22 9.93 -30.68
C LEU A 487 7.87 9.38 -29.29
N GLN A 488 7.02 10.08 -28.54
CA GLN A 488 6.60 9.67 -27.21
C GLN A 488 5.13 9.26 -27.24
N ARG A 489 4.87 8.02 -26.87
CA ARG A 489 3.51 7.48 -26.80
C ARG A 489 2.70 8.11 -25.67
N GLU A 490 3.33 8.35 -24.53
CA GLU A 490 2.69 8.88 -23.33
C GLU A 490 3.12 10.34 -23.14
N GLN A 491 2.17 11.24 -23.27
CA GLN A 491 2.35 12.68 -23.12
C GLN A 491 1.85 13.10 -21.74
N LYS A 492 2.76 13.52 -20.86
CA LYS A 492 2.42 13.96 -19.51
C LYS A 492 2.38 15.46 -19.44
N LEU A 493 1.22 15.99 -19.06
CA LEU A 493 1.01 17.41 -18.91
C LEU A 493 0.63 17.75 -17.47
N THR A 494 1.38 18.68 -16.88
CA THR A 494 1.07 19.25 -15.56
C THR A 494 0.42 20.62 -15.77
N CYS A 495 -0.69 20.88 -15.11
CA CYS A 495 -1.31 22.20 -15.15
C CYS A 495 -0.46 23.21 -14.36
N ASP A 496 -0.39 24.46 -14.82
CA ASP A 496 0.32 25.53 -14.11
C ASP A 496 -0.19 25.76 -12.67
N ARG A 497 -1.48 25.48 -12.46
CA ARG A 497 -2.15 25.49 -11.16
C ARG A 497 -3.17 24.37 -11.07
N ARG A 498 -3.60 24.03 -9.86
CA ARG A 498 -4.77 23.15 -9.68
C ARG A 498 -6.02 23.85 -10.18
N ILE A 499 -6.73 23.23 -11.12
CA ILE A 499 -7.95 23.75 -11.72
C ILE A 499 -9.15 22.94 -11.22
N ASN A 500 -10.15 23.61 -10.64
CA ASN A 500 -11.39 22.97 -10.22
C ASN A 500 -12.38 22.95 -11.40
N GLY A 501 -12.58 21.78 -12.01
CA GLY A 501 -13.39 21.61 -13.21
C GLY A 501 -14.20 20.33 -13.23
N ARG A 502 -15.22 20.28 -14.10
CA ARG A 502 -16.03 19.09 -14.38
C ARG A 502 -15.72 18.50 -15.76
N TYR A 503 -15.35 19.33 -16.73
CA TYR A 503 -15.08 18.90 -18.09
C TYR A 503 -13.60 19.02 -18.41
N ILE A 504 -13.06 18.01 -19.07
CA ILE A 504 -11.72 18.01 -19.66
C ILE A 504 -11.90 18.00 -21.17
N ARG A 505 -11.21 18.90 -21.88
CA ARG A 505 -11.20 18.97 -23.33
C ARG A 505 -9.80 18.78 -23.85
N VAL A 506 -9.63 17.86 -24.78
CA VAL A 506 -8.39 17.69 -25.52
C VAL A 506 -8.65 18.16 -26.94
N GLN A 507 -7.88 19.17 -27.36
CA GLN A 507 -8.00 19.81 -28.66
C GLN A 507 -6.66 19.73 -29.40
N PRO A 508 -6.57 19.00 -30.53
CA PRO A 508 -5.45 19.10 -31.44
C PRO A 508 -5.46 20.43 -32.19
N GLU A 509 -4.26 20.91 -32.50
CA GLU A 509 -4.05 22.12 -33.29
C GLU A 509 -3.18 21.79 -34.50
N GLY A 510 -3.57 22.27 -35.68
CA GLY A 510 -2.82 22.07 -36.92
C GLY A 510 -1.82 23.19 -37.22
N ARG A 511 -0.77 22.88 -37.98
CA ARG A 511 0.16 23.89 -38.51
C ARG A 511 -0.50 24.72 -39.62
N THR A 512 -0.74 26.00 -39.35
CA THR A 512 -1.16 26.97 -40.38
C THR A 512 0.04 27.38 -41.24
N ARG A 513 0.08 26.94 -42.50
CA ARG A 513 1.01 27.51 -43.49
C ARG A 513 0.40 28.76 -44.10
N LEU A 514 1.12 29.87 -44.05
CA LEU A 514 0.79 31.09 -44.81
C LEU A 514 0.64 30.73 -46.30
N GLY A 515 -0.59 30.80 -46.83
CA GLY A 515 -0.90 30.66 -48.26
C GLY A 515 -1.48 29.31 -48.73
N SER A 516 -1.83 28.38 -47.85
CA SER A 516 -2.53 27.12 -48.21
C SER A 516 -3.87 27.01 -47.47
N SER A 517 -4.97 26.85 -48.20
CA SER A 517 -6.28 26.56 -47.64
C SER A 517 -6.39 25.05 -47.37
N SER A 518 -6.56 24.68 -46.09
CA SER A 518 -6.72 23.33 -45.54
C SER A 518 -5.47 22.44 -45.53
N ASN A 519 -4.69 22.52 -44.45
CA ASN A 519 -3.86 21.39 -44.04
C ASN A 519 -4.72 20.49 -43.16
N TRP A 520 -4.97 19.25 -43.60
CA TRP A 520 -5.62 18.27 -42.76
C TRP A 520 -4.66 17.80 -41.67
N TYR A 521 -5.13 17.71 -40.44
CA TYR A 521 -4.39 17.19 -39.30
C TYR A 521 -5.28 16.23 -38.51
N SER A 522 -4.65 15.24 -37.86
CA SER A 522 -5.36 14.29 -37.02
C SER A 522 -4.55 13.97 -35.78
N ALA A 523 -5.24 13.77 -34.65
CA ALA A 523 -4.69 13.21 -33.43
C ALA A 523 -5.45 11.95 -33.05
N VAL A 524 -4.72 10.86 -32.84
CA VAL A 524 -5.27 9.58 -32.42
C VAL A 524 -4.99 9.38 -30.93
N ILE A 525 -6.02 9.50 -30.11
CA ILE A 525 -5.98 9.45 -28.66
C ILE A 525 -6.46 8.09 -28.17
N CYS A 526 -5.57 7.30 -27.58
CA CYS A 526 -5.89 5.96 -27.08
C CYS A 526 -6.30 5.94 -25.62
N GLU A 527 -5.78 6.84 -24.79
CA GLU A 527 -6.19 6.95 -23.39
C GLU A 527 -5.97 8.38 -22.89
N VAL A 528 -6.89 8.90 -22.08
CA VAL A 528 -6.76 10.16 -21.36
C VAL A 528 -6.93 9.88 -19.87
N MET A 529 -5.88 10.14 -19.11
CA MET A 529 -5.89 9.98 -17.66
C MET A 529 -5.76 11.34 -17.00
N ALA A 530 -6.63 11.65 -16.05
CA ALA A 530 -6.59 12.92 -15.31
C ALA A 530 -6.35 12.67 -13.82
N PHE A 531 -5.55 13.51 -13.19
CA PHE A 531 -5.15 13.33 -11.78
C PHE A 531 -5.05 14.66 -11.01
N THR A 532 -5.07 14.55 -9.68
CA THR A 532 -4.99 15.64 -8.68
C THR A 532 -3.61 15.86 -8.12
#